data_AF-A0A1D9Q3A7-F1
#
_entry.id   AF-A0A1D9Q3A7-F1
#
_cell.length_a   1.000
_cell.length_b   1.000
_cell.length_c   1.000
_cell.angle_alpha   90.00
_cell.angle_beta   90.00
_cell.angle_gamma   90.00
#
_symmetry.space_group_name_H-M   'P 1'
#
loop_
_entity.id
_entity.type
_entity.pdbx_description
1 polymer ?
#
loop_
_entity_poly.entity_id
_entity_poly.type
_entity_poly.pdbx_seq_one_letter_code
_entity_poly.pdbx_strand_id
1 'polypeptide(L)'
;MVKDIVGEAEFYRIKGDKCYLEPLDYFERVANREFRGVEKKWIFHFFKAGLRDNRPKGLFSDTLVLTCKDMKAIFDPIIADIKDKVNEQVQAVMAKRLSENHPQEGRPKAILLVGGFGSSEYLRSELVQQFPGIQVMQPDDAWSAIVKGAVLSQLPQKVTVVSRQATRHYGVSAGSIHDAEKDEGHPKYMDAYGNWRSLRMTWYIRRGDTLGHSQKIRFHFYRTLQDLSDESLQFHVSLKQCELIEAPDHPDSTVEVNC
;
A
#
# COMPACT_ATOMS: atom_id res chain seq x y z
N MET A 1 18.61 0.68 14.35
CA MET A 1 19.79 1.56 14.52
C MET A 1 19.93 2.15 15.92
N VAL A 2 19.14 3.14 16.38
CA VAL A 2 19.38 3.77 17.71
C VAL A 2 19.37 2.73 18.83
N LYS A 3 18.39 1.81 18.81
CA LYS A 3 18.34 0.64 19.71
C LYS A 3 19.63 -0.19 19.70
N ASP A 4 20.28 -0.34 18.54
CA ASP A 4 21.53 -1.10 18.39
C ASP A 4 22.75 -0.31 18.90
N ILE A 5 22.65 1.02 18.97
CA ILE A 5 23.72 1.90 19.44
C ILE A 5 23.70 1.99 20.97
N VAL A 6 22.54 2.28 21.56
CA VAL A 6 22.39 2.46 23.02
C VAL A 6 22.08 1.15 23.76
N GLY A 7 21.66 0.12 23.03
CA GLY A 7 21.18 -1.15 23.61
C GLY A 7 19.70 -1.10 23.98
N GLU A 8 19.10 -2.28 24.11
CA GLU A 8 17.65 -2.44 24.28
C GLU A 8 17.11 -1.76 25.55
N ALA A 9 17.80 -1.93 26.68
CA ALA A 9 17.39 -1.36 27.96
C ALA A 9 17.41 0.18 27.94
N GLU A 10 18.48 0.79 27.44
CA GLU A 10 18.56 2.26 27.36
C GLU A 10 17.57 2.82 26.35
N PHE A 11 17.38 2.15 25.21
CA PHE A 11 16.43 2.55 24.19
C PHE A 11 15.02 2.66 24.76
N TYR A 12 14.52 1.62 25.42
CA TYR A 12 13.17 1.65 25.99
C TYR A 12 13.04 2.62 27.17
N ARG A 13 14.12 2.91 27.90
CA ARG A 13 14.12 3.93 28.95
C ARG A 13 13.86 5.33 28.40
N ILE A 14 14.46 5.69 27.26
CA ILE A 14 14.33 7.03 26.66
C ILE A 14 13.24 7.11 25.58
N LYS A 15 12.71 5.97 25.13
CA LYS A 15 11.73 5.92 24.03
C LYS A 15 10.45 6.65 24.46
N GLY A 16 10.14 7.74 23.77
CA GLY A 16 8.96 8.57 24.05
C GLY A 16 9.26 9.78 24.94
N ASP A 17 10.44 9.86 25.55
CA ASP A 17 10.87 11.05 26.27
C ASP A 17 11.30 12.15 25.30
N LYS A 18 11.20 13.40 25.77
CA LYS A 18 11.61 14.58 25.00
C LYS A 18 13.07 14.50 24.50
N CYS A 19 13.97 13.92 25.28
CA CYS A 19 15.37 13.73 24.90
C CYS A 19 15.56 12.79 23.69
N TYR A 20 14.59 11.92 23.41
CA TYR A 20 14.57 11.07 22.21
C TYR A 20 13.76 11.71 21.07
N LEU A 21 12.63 12.33 21.41
CA LEU A 21 11.73 12.94 20.42
C LEU A 21 12.36 14.14 19.70
N GLU A 22 13.18 14.95 20.38
CA GLU A 22 13.86 16.09 19.76
C GLU A 22 14.85 15.68 18.65
N PRO A 23 15.81 14.76 18.88
CA PRO A 23 16.61 14.15 17.82
C PRO A 23 15.81 13.51 16.69
N LEU A 24 14.69 12.86 17.02
CA LEU A 24 13.83 12.22 16.02
C LEU A 24 13.14 13.26 15.12
N ASP A 25 12.60 14.34 15.70
CA ASP A 25 12.00 15.44 14.93
C ASP A 25 13.06 16.12 14.04
N TYR A 26 14.28 16.32 14.54
CA TYR A 26 15.40 16.80 13.72
C TYR A 26 15.73 15.84 12.57
N PHE A 27 15.73 14.53 12.84
CA PHE A 27 15.93 13.52 11.80
C PHE A 27 14.87 13.64 10.70
N GLU A 28 13.59 13.66 11.07
CA GLU A 28 12.47 13.69 10.14
C GLU A 28 12.38 14.99 9.33
N ARG A 29 12.60 16.14 9.98
CA ARG A 29 12.43 17.45 9.35
C ARG A 29 13.65 17.94 8.59
N VAL A 30 14.85 17.56 9.03
CA VAL A 30 16.10 18.11 8.52
C VAL A 30 16.96 17.01 7.91
N ALA A 31 17.40 16.04 8.70
CA ALA A 31 18.39 15.06 8.24
C ALA A 31 17.89 14.25 7.03
N ASN A 32 16.64 13.81 7.06
CA ASN A 32 16.00 13.03 6.00
C ASN A 32 15.86 13.80 4.68
N ARG A 33 15.55 15.10 4.77
CA ARG A 33 15.38 15.97 3.59
C ARG A 33 16.69 16.43 2.99
N GLU A 34 17.66 16.74 3.84
CA GLU A 34 18.97 17.25 3.42
C GLU A 34 19.93 16.14 2.98
N PHE A 35 19.63 14.88 3.29
CA PHE A 35 20.47 13.77 2.87
C PHE A 35 20.43 13.60 1.35
N ARG A 36 21.61 13.70 0.72
CA ARG A 36 21.84 13.59 -0.73
C ARG A 36 22.87 12.51 -1.08
N GLY A 37 23.21 11.64 -0.14
CA GLY A 37 24.29 10.65 -0.31
C GLY A 37 25.71 11.24 -0.36
N VAL A 38 25.88 12.54 -0.06
CA VAL A 38 27.17 13.24 -0.01
C VAL A 38 27.79 13.21 1.38
N GLU A 39 29.10 13.39 1.45
CA GLU A 39 29.84 13.33 2.70
C GLU A 39 29.49 14.52 3.61
N LYS A 40 28.82 14.22 4.72
CA LYS A 40 28.40 15.15 5.77
C LYS A 40 28.30 14.36 7.08
N LYS A 41 28.33 15.06 8.20
CA LYS A 41 28.03 14.50 9.52
C LYS A 41 26.71 15.05 10.01
N TRP A 42 25.90 14.19 10.61
CA TRP A 42 24.64 14.56 11.24
C TRP A 42 24.78 14.35 12.74
N ILE A 43 24.49 15.39 13.51
CA ILE A 43 24.70 15.43 14.96
C ILE A 43 23.33 15.45 15.63
N PHE A 44 23.12 14.52 16.55
CA PHE A 44 21.87 14.33 17.27
C PHE A 44 22.14 14.44 18.77
N HIS A 45 21.48 15.37 19.45
CA HIS A 45 21.68 15.64 20.88
C HIS A 45 20.55 15.06 21.71
N PHE A 46 20.84 14.02 22.49
CA PHE A 46 19.92 13.39 23.42
C PHE A 46 20.00 14.08 24.78
N PHE A 47 19.63 15.36 24.86
CA PHE A 47 19.87 16.20 26.04
C PHE A 47 19.40 15.56 27.35
N LYS A 48 20.33 15.44 28.32
CA LYS A 48 20.11 14.86 29.65
C LYS A 48 19.59 13.41 29.62
N ALA A 49 19.86 12.66 28.55
CA ALA A 49 19.47 11.25 28.48
C ALA A 49 20.36 10.37 29.39
N GLY A 50 21.60 10.78 29.67
CA GLY A 50 22.53 9.99 30.47
C GLY A 50 22.79 8.62 29.84
N LEU A 51 23.02 8.61 28.53
CA LEU A 51 23.36 7.44 27.73
C LEU A 51 24.79 7.01 28.00
N ARG A 52 25.04 5.71 27.96
CA ARG A 52 26.41 5.19 28.00
C ARG A 52 27.11 5.48 26.68
N ASP A 53 28.34 5.99 26.77
CA ASP A 53 29.19 6.21 25.62
C ASP A 53 29.35 4.93 24.79
N ASN A 54 29.16 5.05 23.49
CA ASN A 54 29.47 4.02 22.50
C ASN A 54 30.27 4.65 21.36
N ARG A 55 31.52 5.01 21.67
CA ARG A 55 32.41 5.74 20.76
C ARG A 55 32.63 5.04 19.41
N PRO A 56 32.79 3.70 19.33
CA PRO A 56 32.89 3.00 18.05
C PRO A 56 31.65 3.18 17.14
N LYS A 57 30.48 3.48 17.72
CA LYS A 57 29.24 3.78 17.00
C LYS A 57 28.88 5.27 16.98
N GLY A 58 29.84 6.14 17.28
CA GLY A 58 29.67 7.60 17.18
C GLY A 58 28.84 8.24 18.30
N LEU A 59 28.52 7.51 19.38
CA LEU A 59 27.80 8.04 20.54
C LEU A 59 28.79 8.40 21.66
N PHE A 60 28.81 9.67 22.05
CA PHE A 60 29.59 10.13 23.20
C PHE A 60 28.91 11.33 23.85
N SER A 61 28.86 11.37 25.18
CA SER A 61 28.29 12.48 25.96
C SER A 61 26.89 12.89 25.45
N ASP A 62 25.97 11.94 25.41
CA ASP A 62 24.59 12.13 24.91
C ASP A 62 24.49 12.66 23.46
N THR A 63 25.57 12.62 22.70
CA THR A 63 25.63 13.12 21.33
C THR A 63 25.95 11.98 20.38
N LEU A 64 25.05 11.73 19.43
CA LEU A 64 25.25 10.76 18.37
C LEU A 64 25.66 11.48 17.09
N VAL A 65 26.81 11.09 16.53
CA VAL A 65 27.29 11.59 15.25
C VAL A 65 27.19 10.49 14.21
N LEU A 66 26.34 10.69 13.20
CA LEU A 66 26.19 9.79 12.06
C LEU A 66 26.98 10.31 10.87
N THR A 67 27.72 9.43 10.22
CA THR A 67 28.42 9.69 8.96
C THR A 67 27.51 9.45 7.76
N CYS A 68 27.96 9.82 6.55
CA CYS A 68 27.27 9.45 5.33
C CYS A 68 27.11 7.93 5.18
N LYS A 69 28.11 7.14 5.61
CA LYS A 69 28.02 5.68 5.61
C LYS A 69 26.89 5.18 6.52
N ASP A 70 26.75 5.76 7.70
CA ASP A 70 25.70 5.39 8.64
C ASP A 70 24.32 5.78 8.10
N MET A 71 24.19 6.97 7.51
CA MET A 71 22.95 7.40 6.86
C MET A 71 22.58 6.49 5.69
N LYS A 72 23.53 6.11 4.84
CA LYS A 72 23.30 5.13 3.76
C LYS A 72 22.83 3.79 4.31
N ALA A 73 23.42 3.29 5.39
CA ALA A 73 22.96 2.05 6.03
C ALA A 73 21.51 2.11 6.55
N ILE A 74 20.96 3.31 6.82
CA ILE A 74 19.56 3.51 7.16
C ILE A 74 18.69 3.55 5.89
N PHE A 75 19.10 4.31 4.89
CA PHE A 75 18.28 4.61 3.71
C PHE A 75 18.32 3.55 2.61
N ASP A 76 19.48 2.96 2.34
CA ASP A 76 19.68 2.07 1.20
C ASP A 76 18.74 0.85 1.19
N PRO A 77 18.48 0.16 2.33
CA PRO A 77 17.52 -0.96 2.33
C PRO A 77 16.10 -0.51 1.98
N ILE A 78 15.67 0.63 2.52
CA ILE A 78 14.32 1.19 2.28
C ILE A 78 14.20 1.64 0.82
N ILE A 79 15.25 2.28 0.28
CA ILE A 79 15.28 2.73 -1.11
C ILE A 79 15.29 1.53 -2.05
N ALA A 80 16.02 0.45 -1.75
CA ALA A 80 16.00 -0.78 -2.53
C ALA A 80 14.58 -1.38 -2.61
N ASP A 81 13.88 -1.49 -1.49
CA ASP A 81 12.49 -1.96 -1.48
C ASP A 81 11.56 -1.07 -2.30
N ILE A 82 11.75 0.27 -2.24
CA ILE A 82 10.96 1.22 -3.04
C ILE A 82 11.25 1.06 -4.52
N LYS A 83 12.52 0.89 -4.89
CA LYS A 83 12.97 0.68 -6.26
C LYS A 83 12.31 -0.55 -6.88
N ASP A 84 12.25 -1.65 -6.15
CA ASP A 84 11.61 -2.88 -6.61
C ASP A 84 10.11 -2.67 -6.82
N LYS A 85 9.42 -2.04 -5.86
CA LYS A 85 8.00 -1.70 -5.98
C LYS A 85 7.70 -0.77 -7.16
N VAL A 86 8.55 0.24 -7.40
CA VAL A 86 8.40 1.14 -8.54
C VAL A 86 8.62 0.38 -9.85
N ASN A 87 9.62 -0.52 -9.90
CA ASN A 87 9.85 -1.34 -11.07
C ASN A 87 8.64 -2.24 -11.39
N GLU A 88 8.07 -2.91 -10.39
CA GLU A 88 6.83 -3.69 -10.55
C GLU A 88 5.69 -2.86 -11.14
N GLN A 89 5.49 -1.63 -10.64
CA GLN A 89 4.47 -0.71 -11.15
C GLN A 89 4.74 -0.28 -12.60
N VAL A 90 6.00 0.03 -12.93
CA VAL A 90 6.40 0.37 -14.30
C VAL A 90 6.10 -0.80 -15.23
N GLN A 91 6.51 -2.02 -14.88
CA GLN A 91 6.26 -3.22 -15.69
C GLN A 91 4.76 -3.49 -15.85
N ALA A 92 3.97 -3.35 -14.79
CA ALA A 92 2.51 -3.53 -14.86
C ALA A 92 1.84 -2.55 -15.83
N VAL A 93 2.26 -1.28 -15.81
CA VAL A 93 1.76 -0.26 -16.75
C VAL A 93 2.18 -0.58 -18.18
N MET A 94 3.43 -1.01 -18.39
CA MET A 94 3.94 -1.40 -19.71
C MET A 94 3.17 -2.59 -20.28
N ALA A 95 3.00 -3.66 -19.51
CA ALA A 95 2.26 -4.86 -19.90
C ALA A 95 0.81 -4.53 -20.27
N LYS A 96 0.12 -3.72 -19.46
CA LYS A 96 -1.25 -3.30 -19.72
C LYS A 96 -1.36 -2.51 -21.03
N ARG A 97 -0.49 -1.52 -21.25
CA ARG A 97 -0.50 -0.71 -22.48
C ARG A 97 -0.21 -1.52 -23.74
N LEU A 98 0.66 -2.51 -23.65
CA LEU A 98 0.92 -3.46 -24.73
C LEU A 98 -0.34 -4.28 -25.06
N SER A 99 -1.05 -4.80 -24.05
CA SER A 99 -2.29 -5.56 -24.27
C SER A 99 -3.43 -4.73 -24.85
N GLU A 100 -3.48 -3.43 -24.57
CA GLU A 100 -4.53 -2.51 -25.03
C GLU A 100 -4.20 -1.84 -26.38
N ASN A 101 -3.12 -2.23 -27.06
CA ASN A 101 -2.63 -1.59 -28.30
C ASN A 101 -2.54 -0.06 -28.16
N HIS A 102 -2.09 0.43 -27.00
CA HIS A 102 -2.11 1.84 -26.69
C HIS A 102 -1.16 2.64 -27.63
N PRO A 103 -1.62 3.75 -28.24
CA PRO A 103 -0.89 4.45 -29.32
C PRO A 103 0.37 5.20 -28.86
N GLN A 104 0.57 5.38 -27.56
CA GLN A 104 1.76 6.04 -27.00
C GLN A 104 2.73 5.00 -26.43
N GLU A 105 4.02 5.20 -26.71
CA GLU A 105 5.18 4.40 -26.29
C GLU A 105 4.99 3.76 -24.90
N GLY A 106 5.31 2.47 -24.78
CA GLY A 106 4.89 1.59 -23.69
C GLY A 106 5.24 2.03 -22.27
N ARG A 107 6.17 2.97 -22.07
CA ARG A 107 6.64 3.38 -20.74
C ARG A 107 5.81 4.49 -20.08
N PRO A 108 5.72 4.53 -18.73
CA PRO A 108 5.22 5.70 -18.01
C PRO A 108 6.01 6.96 -18.35
N LYS A 109 5.33 8.11 -18.40
CA LYS A 109 5.99 9.41 -18.68
C LYS A 109 6.72 9.96 -17.47
N ALA A 110 6.14 9.76 -16.29
CA ALA A 110 6.67 10.30 -15.05
C ALA A 110 6.38 9.40 -13.85
N ILE A 111 7.27 9.48 -12.85
CA ILE A 111 7.09 9.00 -11.48
C ILE A 111 6.92 10.24 -10.60
N LEU A 112 5.84 10.30 -9.82
CA LEU A 112 5.56 11.42 -8.92
C LEU A 112 5.87 11.02 -7.49
N LEU A 113 6.87 11.67 -6.88
CA LEU A 113 7.23 11.46 -5.48
C LEU A 113 6.44 12.41 -4.58
N VAL A 114 5.51 11.86 -3.80
CA VAL A 114 4.64 12.60 -2.88
C VAL A 114 4.72 12.04 -1.46
N GLY A 115 4.25 12.81 -0.48
CA GLY A 115 4.33 12.46 0.94
C GLY A 115 5.68 12.81 1.59
N GLY A 116 5.83 12.43 2.86
CA GLY A 116 6.99 12.85 3.66
C GLY A 116 8.32 12.36 3.11
N PHE A 117 8.44 11.06 2.85
CA PHE A 117 9.68 10.50 2.31
C PHE A 117 9.87 10.78 0.81
N GLY A 118 8.78 11.05 0.08
CA GLY A 118 8.85 11.53 -1.31
C GLY A 118 9.58 12.87 -1.46
N SER A 119 9.81 13.59 -0.36
CA SER A 119 10.62 14.82 -0.34
C SER A 119 12.14 14.59 -0.25
N SER A 120 12.60 13.34 -0.17
CA SER A 120 14.02 13.00 -0.05
C SER A 120 14.74 13.14 -1.40
N GLU A 121 15.74 14.02 -1.45
CA GLU A 121 16.59 14.17 -2.64
C GLU A 121 17.41 12.92 -2.96
N TYR A 122 17.85 12.18 -1.94
CA TYR A 122 18.56 10.92 -2.15
C TYR A 122 17.66 9.86 -2.81
N LEU A 123 16.42 9.70 -2.34
CA LEU A 123 15.45 8.82 -3.00
C LEU A 123 15.22 9.24 -4.46
N ARG A 124 15.05 10.54 -4.71
CA ARG A 124 14.85 11.07 -6.06
C ARG A 124 16.03 10.76 -6.97
N SER A 125 17.27 11.01 -6.54
CA SER A 125 18.46 10.73 -7.36
C SER A 125 18.59 9.24 -7.69
N GLU A 126 18.32 8.39 -6.72
CA GLU A 126 18.39 6.94 -6.87
C GLU A 126 17.33 6.41 -7.86
N LEU A 127 16.12 6.98 -7.87
CA LEU A 127 15.07 6.64 -8.84
C LEU A 127 15.36 7.19 -10.25
N VAL A 128 15.91 8.41 -10.34
CA VAL A 128 16.34 8.98 -11.64
C VAL A 128 17.40 8.10 -12.29
N GLN A 129 18.35 7.59 -11.50
CA GLN A 129 19.39 6.71 -11.98
C GLN A 129 18.84 5.36 -12.46
N GLN A 130 17.88 4.78 -11.74
CA GLN A 130 17.34 3.45 -12.07
C GLN A 130 16.37 3.45 -13.25
N PHE A 131 15.60 4.52 -13.44
CA PHE A 131 14.56 4.58 -14.47
C PHE A 131 14.89 5.62 -15.54
N PRO A 132 15.98 5.42 -16.33
CA PRO A 132 16.37 6.37 -17.34
C PRO A 132 15.25 6.56 -18.38
N GLY A 133 14.87 7.81 -18.59
CA GLY A 133 13.83 8.20 -19.53
C GLY A 133 12.39 8.15 -19.01
N ILE A 134 12.19 7.88 -17.71
CA ILE A 134 10.96 8.25 -17.00
C ILE A 134 11.27 9.49 -16.16
N GLN A 135 10.44 10.53 -16.27
CA GLN A 135 10.68 11.76 -15.52
C GLN A 135 10.31 11.58 -14.05
N VAL A 136 11.29 11.62 -13.14
CA VAL A 136 11.01 11.61 -11.70
C VAL A 136 10.76 13.04 -11.23
N MET A 137 9.52 13.35 -10.88
CA MET A 137 9.10 14.65 -10.40
C MET A 137 8.85 14.62 -8.89
N GLN A 138 9.21 15.70 -8.23
CA GLN A 138 8.94 15.94 -6.83
C GLN A 138 8.34 17.35 -6.72
N PRO A 139 7.03 17.49 -6.49
CA PRO A 139 6.41 18.80 -6.35
C PRO A 139 6.89 19.48 -5.06
N ASP A 140 6.99 20.81 -5.08
CA ASP A 140 7.48 21.62 -3.94
C ASP A 140 6.68 21.37 -2.65
N ASP A 141 5.42 21.01 -2.80
CA ASP A 141 4.46 20.75 -1.75
C ASP A 141 4.11 19.26 -1.60
N ALA A 142 5.03 18.36 -1.96
CA ALA A 142 4.90 16.90 -1.91
C ALA A 142 4.26 16.39 -0.61
N TRP A 143 4.62 16.98 0.54
CA TRP A 143 4.03 16.64 1.86
C TRP A 143 2.51 16.85 1.89
N SER A 144 2.03 17.95 1.31
CA SER A 144 0.62 18.35 1.34
C SER A 144 -0.17 17.90 0.11
N ALA A 145 0.51 17.40 -0.93
CA ALA A 145 -0.11 17.02 -2.21
C ALA A 145 -1.26 16.02 -2.05
N ILE A 146 -1.14 15.08 -1.11
CA ILE A 146 -2.18 14.09 -0.80
C ILE A 146 -3.46 14.78 -0.26
N VAL A 147 -3.30 15.66 0.73
CA VAL A 147 -4.43 16.38 1.36
C VAL A 147 -5.05 17.36 0.37
N LYS A 148 -4.23 18.09 -0.40
CA LYS A 148 -4.71 18.99 -1.45
C LYS A 148 -5.50 18.23 -2.52
N GLY A 149 -5.00 17.08 -2.96
CA GLY A 149 -5.70 16.19 -3.90
C GLY A 149 -7.04 15.71 -3.35
N ALA A 150 -7.08 15.31 -2.08
CA ALA A 150 -8.33 14.89 -1.42
C ALA A 150 -9.36 16.02 -1.37
N VAL A 151 -8.96 17.24 -0.99
CA VAL A 151 -9.85 18.42 -0.98
C VAL A 151 -10.32 18.76 -2.39
N LEU A 152 -9.43 18.78 -3.37
CA LEU A 152 -9.79 19.06 -4.77
C LEU A 152 -10.74 18.02 -5.36
N SER A 153 -10.62 16.75 -4.95
CA SER A 153 -11.52 15.68 -5.41
C SER A 153 -12.97 15.87 -4.96
N GLN A 154 -13.20 16.67 -3.91
CA GLN A 154 -14.54 17.02 -3.42
C GLN A 154 -15.07 18.33 -4.03
N LEU A 155 -14.28 19.00 -4.87
CA LEU A 155 -14.67 20.24 -5.54
C LEU A 155 -15.01 19.95 -7.02
N PRO A 156 -16.28 19.68 -7.35
CA PRO A 156 -16.69 19.16 -8.66
C PRO A 156 -16.35 20.07 -9.84
N GLN A 157 -16.10 21.37 -9.59
CA GLN A 157 -15.76 22.36 -10.61
C GLN A 157 -14.26 22.44 -10.94
N LYS A 158 -13.37 21.79 -10.18
CA LYS A 158 -11.90 21.91 -10.37
C LYS A 158 -11.24 20.64 -10.89
N VAL A 159 -11.63 19.47 -10.38
CA VAL A 159 -11.04 18.19 -10.77
C VAL A 159 -12.13 17.14 -10.85
N THR A 160 -12.21 16.44 -11.98
CA THR A 160 -13.12 15.31 -12.16
C THR A 160 -12.31 14.03 -12.30
N VAL A 161 -12.40 13.15 -11.31
CA VAL A 161 -11.88 11.79 -11.45
C VAL A 161 -12.81 11.06 -12.42
N VAL A 162 -12.29 10.66 -13.58
CA VAL A 162 -13.09 9.95 -14.59
C VAL A 162 -13.28 8.49 -14.20
N SER A 163 -12.21 7.85 -13.74
CA SER A 163 -12.20 6.44 -13.37
C SER A 163 -11.14 6.12 -12.31
N ARG A 164 -11.29 4.97 -11.66
CA ARG A 164 -10.31 4.38 -10.75
C ARG A 164 -10.10 2.90 -11.11
N GLN A 165 -8.95 2.34 -10.78
CA GLN A 165 -8.76 0.90 -10.86
C GLN A 165 -9.12 0.24 -9.53
N ALA A 166 -9.85 -0.86 -9.57
CA ALA A 166 -10.17 -1.65 -8.39
C ALA A 166 -8.88 -2.28 -7.84
N THR A 167 -8.61 -2.05 -6.55
CA THR A 167 -7.42 -2.62 -5.88
C THR A 167 -7.65 -4.02 -5.34
N ARG A 168 -8.92 -4.45 -5.27
CA ARG A 168 -9.38 -5.74 -4.75
C ARG A 168 -10.42 -6.33 -5.68
N HIS A 169 -10.63 -7.63 -5.57
CA HIS A 169 -11.81 -8.28 -6.11
C HIS A 169 -13.00 -8.00 -5.18
N TYR A 170 -14.16 -7.66 -5.72
CA TYR A 170 -15.40 -7.47 -4.97
C TYR A 170 -16.51 -8.35 -5.52
N GLY A 171 -17.20 -9.05 -4.64
CA GLY A 171 -18.17 -10.06 -5.04
C GLY A 171 -19.08 -10.49 -3.91
N VAL A 172 -19.93 -11.47 -4.19
CA VAL A 172 -20.77 -12.11 -3.18
C VAL A 172 -20.56 -13.62 -3.21
N SER A 173 -20.95 -14.27 -2.13
CA SER A 173 -20.93 -15.73 -2.05
C SER A 173 -22.34 -16.27 -2.14
N ALA A 174 -22.55 -17.23 -3.05
CA ALA A 174 -23.87 -17.81 -3.31
C ALA A 174 -23.78 -19.25 -3.81
N GLY A 175 -24.92 -19.96 -3.72
CA GLY A 175 -25.05 -21.33 -4.18
C GLY A 175 -25.00 -21.45 -5.71
N SER A 176 -23.92 -22.01 -6.22
CA SER A 176 -23.75 -22.37 -7.63
C SER A 176 -24.06 -23.85 -7.83
N ILE A 177 -24.40 -24.27 -9.06
CA ILE A 177 -24.54 -25.70 -9.39
C ILE A 177 -23.22 -26.40 -9.07
N HIS A 178 -23.30 -27.51 -8.34
CA HIS A 178 -22.14 -28.28 -7.94
C HIS A 178 -21.44 -28.89 -9.16
N ASP A 179 -20.13 -28.70 -9.26
CA ASP A 179 -19.24 -29.28 -10.26
C ASP A 179 -18.24 -30.19 -9.53
N ALA A 180 -18.19 -31.46 -9.92
CA ALA A 180 -17.41 -32.47 -9.20
C ALA A 180 -15.89 -32.19 -9.24
N GLU A 181 -15.39 -31.52 -10.29
CA GLU A 181 -13.97 -31.21 -10.44
C GLU A 181 -13.62 -29.91 -9.70
N LYS A 182 -14.42 -28.85 -9.90
CA LYS A 182 -14.13 -27.54 -9.31
C LYS A 182 -14.42 -27.45 -7.82
N ASP A 183 -15.43 -28.18 -7.34
CA ASP A 183 -15.85 -28.17 -5.93
C ASP A 183 -15.27 -29.35 -5.15
N GLU A 184 -14.19 -29.97 -5.62
CA GLU A 184 -13.58 -31.09 -4.92
C GLU A 184 -13.20 -30.68 -3.48
N GLY A 185 -13.65 -31.47 -2.50
CA GLY A 185 -13.42 -31.18 -1.08
C GLY A 185 -14.33 -30.10 -0.47
N HIS A 186 -15.19 -29.44 -1.26
CA HIS A 186 -16.13 -28.43 -0.75
C HIS A 186 -17.50 -29.04 -0.40
N PRO A 187 -18.17 -28.52 0.66
CA PRO A 187 -19.53 -28.95 0.98
C PRO A 187 -20.51 -28.71 -0.17
N LYS A 188 -21.44 -29.65 -0.33
CA LYS A 188 -22.59 -29.51 -1.22
C LYS A 188 -23.89 -29.70 -0.47
N TYR A 189 -24.94 -29.04 -0.95
CA TYR A 189 -26.30 -29.14 -0.41
C TYR A 189 -27.30 -29.20 -1.55
N MET A 190 -28.49 -29.73 -1.29
CA MET A 190 -29.55 -29.80 -2.30
C MET A 190 -30.45 -28.55 -2.22
N ASP A 191 -30.74 -27.93 -3.36
CA ASP A 191 -31.71 -26.83 -3.43
C ASP A 191 -33.16 -27.32 -3.49
N ALA A 192 -34.13 -26.41 -3.41
CA ALA A 192 -35.55 -26.74 -3.44
C ALA A 192 -36.03 -27.36 -4.77
N TYR A 193 -35.19 -27.33 -5.80
CA TYR A 193 -35.46 -27.94 -7.11
C TYR A 193 -34.77 -29.31 -7.28
N GLY A 194 -34.11 -29.82 -6.24
CA GLY A 194 -33.42 -31.11 -6.28
C GLY A 194 -32.02 -31.06 -6.90
N ASN A 195 -31.45 -29.87 -7.13
CA ASN A 195 -30.10 -29.74 -7.69
C ASN A 195 -29.06 -29.66 -6.57
N TRP A 196 -27.92 -30.34 -6.76
CA TRP A 196 -26.76 -30.16 -5.89
C TRP A 196 -26.11 -28.79 -6.14
N ARG A 197 -25.86 -28.07 -5.06
CA ARG A 197 -25.23 -26.74 -5.03
C ARG A 197 -24.00 -26.74 -4.15
N SER A 198 -23.01 -25.92 -4.50
CA SER A 198 -21.86 -25.59 -3.65
C SER A 198 -21.71 -24.09 -3.52
N LEU A 199 -21.18 -23.66 -2.38
CA LEU A 199 -20.98 -22.24 -2.11
C LEU A 199 -19.73 -21.75 -2.85
N ARG A 200 -19.93 -20.83 -3.79
CA ARG A 200 -18.84 -20.21 -4.57
C ARG A 200 -18.87 -18.69 -4.47
N MET A 201 -17.73 -18.09 -4.81
CA MET A 201 -17.60 -16.66 -5.02
C MET A 201 -18.08 -16.30 -6.43
N THR A 202 -18.86 -15.24 -6.52
CA THR A 202 -19.13 -14.54 -7.77
C THR A 202 -18.48 -13.17 -7.69
N TRP A 203 -17.30 -13.05 -8.31
CA TRP A 203 -16.53 -11.81 -8.37
C TRP A 203 -17.07 -10.92 -9.49
N TYR A 204 -17.65 -9.80 -9.06
CA TYR A 204 -18.33 -8.83 -9.89
C TYR A 204 -17.41 -7.73 -10.41
N ILE A 205 -16.46 -7.35 -9.56
CA ILE A 205 -15.37 -6.44 -9.87
C ILE A 205 -14.12 -7.23 -9.61
N ARG A 206 -13.24 -7.34 -10.61
CA ARG A 206 -11.92 -7.94 -10.45
C ARG A 206 -10.89 -6.86 -10.15
N ARG A 207 -9.87 -7.24 -9.39
CA ARG A 207 -8.68 -6.40 -9.18
C ARG A 207 -8.12 -6.00 -10.56
N GLY A 208 -7.88 -4.71 -10.75
CA GLY A 208 -7.43 -4.12 -12.02
C GLY A 208 -8.54 -3.58 -12.92
N ASP A 209 -9.81 -3.90 -12.64
CA ASP A 209 -10.94 -3.37 -13.41
C ASP A 209 -10.99 -1.85 -13.31
N THR A 210 -11.26 -1.19 -14.45
CA THR A 210 -11.40 0.27 -14.51
C THR A 210 -12.85 0.63 -14.27
N LEU A 211 -13.12 1.25 -13.12
CA LEU A 211 -14.43 1.66 -12.65
C LEU A 211 -14.65 3.14 -12.92
N GLY A 212 -15.71 3.49 -13.63
CA GLY A 212 -16.11 4.90 -13.82
C GLY A 212 -16.58 5.52 -12.50
N HIS A 213 -16.22 6.78 -12.23
CA HIS A 213 -16.52 7.44 -10.95
C HIS A 213 -18.02 7.46 -10.58
N SER A 214 -18.91 7.55 -11.56
CA SER A 214 -20.37 7.54 -11.38
C SER A 214 -21.04 6.24 -11.85
N GLN A 215 -20.27 5.21 -12.18
CA GLN A 215 -20.80 3.96 -12.72
C GLN A 215 -21.47 3.16 -11.60
N LYS A 216 -22.76 2.89 -11.75
CA LYS A 216 -23.47 1.91 -10.90
C LYS A 216 -23.46 0.57 -11.61
N ILE A 217 -22.78 -0.41 -11.03
CA ILE A 217 -22.80 -1.78 -11.56
C ILE A 217 -23.92 -2.54 -10.86
N ARG A 218 -24.81 -3.14 -11.66
CA ARG A 218 -25.96 -3.92 -11.19
C ARG A 218 -25.77 -5.36 -11.61
N PHE A 219 -26.01 -6.27 -10.67
CA PHE A 219 -25.94 -7.70 -10.90
C PHE A 219 -27.27 -8.33 -10.57
N HIS A 220 -27.71 -9.25 -11.41
CA HIS A 220 -28.89 -10.03 -11.14
C HIS A 220 -28.55 -11.08 -10.09
N PHE A 221 -29.39 -11.16 -9.07
CA PHE A 221 -29.24 -12.12 -8.01
C PHE A 221 -30.61 -12.73 -7.72
N TYR A 222 -30.65 -14.03 -7.52
CA TYR A 222 -31.86 -14.73 -7.10
C TYR A 222 -31.51 -15.65 -5.93
N ARG A 223 -32.51 -15.95 -5.10
CA ARG A 223 -32.40 -16.90 -4.00
C ARG A 223 -33.51 -17.93 -4.13
N THR A 224 -33.17 -19.15 -3.78
CA THR A 224 -34.14 -20.23 -3.64
C THR A 224 -34.42 -20.41 -2.16
N LEU A 225 -35.69 -20.33 -1.76
CA LEU A 225 -36.13 -20.60 -0.40
C LEU A 225 -36.55 -22.07 -0.28
N GLN A 226 -36.17 -22.73 0.80
CA GLN A 226 -36.63 -24.09 1.10
C GLN A 226 -38.00 -24.08 1.79
N ASP A 227 -38.31 -23.01 2.53
CA ASP A 227 -39.60 -22.78 3.19
C ASP A 227 -39.96 -21.29 3.18
N LEU A 228 -41.14 -20.95 3.70
CA LEU A 228 -41.65 -19.58 3.82
C LEU A 228 -41.81 -19.14 5.29
N SER A 229 -40.93 -19.61 6.18
CA SER A 229 -40.87 -19.13 7.57
C SER A 229 -40.48 -17.65 7.65
N ASP A 230 -40.87 -16.96 8.73
CA ASP A 230 -40.54 -15.54 8.91
C ASP A 230 -39.01 -15.31 8.96
N GLU A 231 -38.26 -16.27 9.50
CA GLU A 231 -36.79 -16.26 9.50
C GLU A 231 -36.20 -16.40 8.09
N SER A 232 -36.82 -17.19 7.20
CA SER A 232 -36.33 -17.39 5.83
C SER A 232 -36.65 -16.22 4.88
N LEU A 233 -37.47 -15.26 5.32
CA LEU A 233 -37.79 -14.03 4.60
C LEU A 233 -36.85 -12.85 4.93
N GLN A 234 -35.98 -12.98 5.93
CA GLN A 234 -34.95 -11.98 6.24
C GLN A 234 -33.63 -12.31 5.53
N PHE A 235 -33.21 -11.42 4.62
CA PHE A 235 -32.02 -11.65 3.81
C PHE A 235 -30.86 -10.76 4.21
N HIS A 236 -29.75 -11.40 4.57
CA HIS A 236 -28.45 -10.73 4.68
C HIS A 236 -27.56 -11.16 3.51
N VAL A 237 -27.05 -10.17 2.78
CA VAL A 237 -26.00 -10.35 1.77
C VAL A 237 -24.83 -9.48 2.21
N SER A 238 -23.67 -10.09 2.38
CA SER A 238 -22.43 -9.35 2.63
C SER A 238 -21.66 -9.22 1.32
N LEU A 239 -21.26 -8.00 0.98
CA LEU A 239 -20.23 -7.78 -0.02
C LEU A 239 -18.92 -8.37 0.53
N LYS A 240 -18.22 -9.15 -0.27
CA LYS A 240 -16.95 -9.77 0.08
C LYS A 240 -15.83 -9.19 -0.77
N GLN A 241 -14.62 -9.15 -0.21
CA GLN A 241 -13.42 -8.67 -0.87
C GLN A 241 -12.26 -9.67 -0.78
N CYS A 242 -11.35 -9.62 -1.75
CA CYS A 242 -10.10 -10.39 -1.73
C CYS A 242 -8.96 -9.57 -2.38
N GLU A 243 -7.77 -9.62 -1.79
CA GLU A 243 -6.57 -8.90 -2.27
C GLU A 243 -5.64 -9.75 -3.14
N LEU A 244 -5.87 -11.06 -3.22
CA LEU A 244 -5.03 -11.95 -4.03
C LEU A 244 -4.98 -11.49 -5.48
N ILE A 245 -3.87 -11.82 -6.15
CA ILE A 245 -3.71 -11.52 -7.59
C ILE A 245 -4.80 -12.27 -8.36
N GLU A 246 -4.96 -13.57 -8.08
CA GLU A 246 -6.04 -14.39 -8.60
C GLU A 246 -7.14 -14.54 -7.54
N ALA A 247 -8.39 -14.31 -7.95
CA ALA A 247 -9.53 -14.38 -7.05
C ALA A 247 -9.91 -15.85 -6.80
N PRO A 248 -10.09 -16.28 -5.55
CA PRO A 248 -10.46 -17.67 -5.26
C PRO A 248 -11.90 -17.95 -5.69
N ASP A 249 -12.15 -19.15 -6.22
CA ASP A 249 -13.50 -19.55 -6.63
C ASP A 249 -14.41 -19.88 -5.44
N HIS A 250 -13.82 -20.17 -4.28
CA HIS A 250 -14.51 -20.51 -3.05
C HIS A 250 -14.24 -19.48 -1.94
N PRO A 251 -15.20 -19.27 -1.02
CA PRO A 251 -14.94 -18.48 0.17
C PRO A 251 -13.98 -19.24 1.09
N ASP A 252 -12.76 -18.73 1.25
CA ASP A 252 -11.74 -19.24 2.15
C ASP A 252 -11.29 -18.16 3.15
N SER A 253 -10.20 -18.40 3.88
CA SER A 253 -9.64 -17.44 4.85
C SER A 253 -9.09 -16.16 4.22
N THR A 254 -8.91 -16.10 2.90
CA THR A 254 -8.44 -14.93 2.16
C THR A 254 -9.58 -14.01 1.71
N VAL A 255 -10.83 -14.46 1.88
CA VAL A 255 -12.03 -13.71 1.53
C VAL A 255 -12.63 -13.07 2.78
N GLU A 256 -12.62 -11.75 2.81
CA GLU A 256 -13.13 -10.96 3.92
C GLU A 256 -14.49 -10.34 3.59
N VAL A 257 -15.29 -10.07 4.62
CA VAL A 257 -16.47 -9.21 4.46
C VAL A 257 -16.01 -7.78 4.27
N ASN A 258 -16.40 -7.17 3.15
CA ASN A 258 -16.22 -5.74 2.92
C ASN A 258 -17.24 -5.00 3.79
N CYS A 259 -16.73 -4.17 4.71
CA CYS A 259 -17.48 -3.40 5.70
C CYS A 259 -18.76 -2.74 5.14
#